data_AF-A0A2E8RYI0-F1
#
_entry.id   AF-A0A2E8RYI0-F1
#
_cell.length_a   1.000
_cell.length_b   1.000
_cell.length_c   1.000
_cell.angle_alpha   90.00
_cell.angle_beta   90.00
_cell.angle_gamma   90.00
#
_symmetry.space_group_name_H-M   'P 1'
#
loop_
_entity.id
_entity.type
_entity.pdbx_description
1 polymer ?
#
loop_
_entity_poly.entity_id
_entity_poly.type
_entity_poly.pdbx_seq_one_letter_code
_entity_poly.pdbx_strand_id
1 'polypeptide(L)'
;MTDSRPFQKIAHIGIAVADLDAALAIWRDQLGAEVSDVCTMPDRGLKIAFIPVGESLIELIAPLRDDSEVSRFLEKRGPGVHHICLAVDDIQARLDLYRSRGLRLVNDTPSIGAEGYPVAFMHPKATGGILLELLEERSEG
;
A
#
# COMPACT_ATOMS: atom_id res chain seq x y z
N MET A 1 16.25 20.67 18.50
CA MET A 1 15.10 19.76 18.32
C MET A 1 15.17 19.30 16.89
N THR A 2 15.61 18.07 16.64
CA THR A 2 15.69 17.52 15.29
C THR A 2 14.27 17.47 14.72
N ASP A 3 14.05 18.26 13.69
CA ASP A 3 12.80 18.34 12.96
C ASP A 3 12.68 17.09 12.05
N SER A 4 12.45 15.92 12.66
CA SER A 4 12.16 14.71 11.88
C SER A 4 10.67 14.69 11.58
N ARG A 5 10.34 15.04 10.34
CA ARG A 5 9.00 14.84 9.78
C ARG A 5 8.55 13.41 10.09
N PRO A 6 7.31 13.19 10.55
CA PRO A 6 6.85 11.84 10.93
C PRO A 6 6.79 10.87 9.75
N PHE A 7 6.69 11.41 8.54
CA PHE A 7 6.65 10.70 7.26
C PHE A 7 7.72 11.28 6.35
N GLN A 8 8.46 10.43 5.66
CA GLN A 8 9.56 10.84 4.79
C GLN A 8 9.08 11.19 3.39
N LYS A 9 8.26 10.31 2.80
CA LYS A 9 7.69 10.45 1.46
C LYS A 9 6.40 9.64 1.33
N ILE A 10 5.68 9.84 0.24
CA ILE A 10 4.70 8.87 -0.24
C ILE A 10 5.50 7.73 -0.86
N ALA A 11 5.41 6.54 -0.29
CA ALA A 11 6.07 5.36 -0.86
C ALA A 11 5.28 4.90 -2.09
N HIS A 12 4.00 4.61 -1.91
CA HIS A 12 3.12 4.22 -3.00
C HIS A 12 1.65 4.59 -2.79
N ILE A 13 0.90 4.55 -3.88
CA ILE A 13 -0.56 4.62 -3.89
C ILE A 13 -1.08 3.30 -4.45
N GLY A 14 -1.79 2.53 -3.63
CA GLY A 14 -2.44 1.31 -4.06
C GLY A 14 -3.79 1.58 -4.71
N ILE A 15 -3.99 1.04 -5.90
CA ILE A 15 -5.23 1.14 -6.68
C ILE A 15 -5.78 -0.27 -6.87
N ALA A 16 -6.96 -0.54 -6.30
CA ALA A 16 -7.65 -1.79 -6.50
C ALA A 16 -8.27 -1.83 -7.90
N VAL A 17 -7.99 -2.91 -8.64
CA VAL A 17 -8.53 -3.17 -9.98
C VAL A 17 -9.14 -4.56 -10.02
N ALA A 18 -10.23 -4.73 -10.77
CA ALA A 18 -10.90 -6.03 -10.86
C ALA A 18 -10.08 -7.07 -11.64
N ASP A 19 -9.36 -6.62 -12.67
CA ASP A 19 -8.54 -7.45 -13.54
C ASP A 19 -7.24 -6.70 -13.87
N LEU A 20 -6.10 -7.35 -13.64
CA LEU A 20 -4.81 -6.71 -13.82
C LEU A 20 -4.48 -6.48 -15.29
N ASP A 21 -4.82 -7.43 -16.16
CA ASP A 21 -4.46 -7.36 -17.58
C ASP A 21 -5.27 -6.26 -18.29
N ALA A 22 -6.55 -6.12 -17.96
CA ALA A 22 -7.39 -5.02 -18.41
C ALA A 22 -6.89 -3.65 -17.89
N ALA A 23 -6.41 -3.59 -16.64
CA ALA A 23 -5.80 -2.37 -16.11
C ALA A 23 -4.49 -2.04 -16.85
N LEU A 24 -3.63 -3.01 -17.09
CA LEU A 24 -2.38 -2.83 -17.84
C LEU A 24 -2.63 -2.39 -19.29
N ALA A 25 -3.68 -2.89 -19.95
CA ALA A 25 -4.08 -2.42 -21.27
C ALA A 25 -4.46 -0.92 -21.31
N ILE A 26 -4.80 -0.33 -20.17
CA ILE A 26 -5.04 1.12 -20.06
C ILE A 26 -3.74 1.82 -19.66
N TRP A 27 -3.16 1.43 -18.52
CA TRP A 27 -2.01 2.12 -17.95
C TRP A 27 -0.76 2.00 -18.81
N ARG A 28 -0.39 0.79 -19.21
CA ARG A 28 0.80 0.55 -20.05
C ARG A 28 0.52 0.93 -21.50
N ASP A 29 -0.53 0.37 -22.10
CA ASP A 29 -0.68 0.43 -23.57
C ASP A 29 -1.30 1.75 -24.07
N GLN A 30 -2.18 2.38 -23.30
CA GLN A 30 -2.85 3.62 -23.72
C GLN A 30 -2.22 4.87 -23.10
N LEU A 31 -1.89 4.84 -21.81
CA LEU A 31 -1.26 5.97 -21.12
C LEU A 31 0.27 5.98 -21.26
N GLY A 32 0.88 4.87 -21.69
CA GLY A 32 2.33 4.77 -21.88
C GLY A 32 3.12 4.65 -20.58
N ALA A 33 2.49 4.18 -19.48
CA ALA A 33 3.17 4.00 -18.22
C ALA A 33 4.19 2.85 -18.28
N GLU A 34 5.36 3.06 -17.68
CA GLU A 34 6.36 2.02 -17.49
C GLU A 34 5.93 1.10 -16.34
N VAL A 35 5.90 -0.20 -16.60
CA VAL A 35 5.62 -1.21 -15.57
C VAL A 35 6.94 -1.86 -15.22
N SER A 36 7.43 -1.60 -14.00
CA SER A 36 8.75 -2.06 -13.58
C SER A 36 8.77 -3.55 -13.23
N ASP A 37 7.73 -4.03 -12.56
CA ASP A 37 7.62 -5.43 -12.17
C ASP A 37 6.16 -5.85 -11.94
N VAL A 38 5.93 -7.16 -11.85
CA VAL A 38 4.67 -7.77 -11.45
C VAL A 38 4.93 -8.84 -10.39
N CYS A 39 4.46 -8.58 -9.17
CA CYS A 39 4.56 -9.51 -8.05
C CYS A 39 3.25 -10.28 -7.83
N THR A 40 3.36 -11.57 -7.52
CA THR A 40 2.22 -12.40 -7.12
C THR A 40 2.40 -12.75 -5.65
N MET A 41 1.36 -12.52 -4.83
CA MET A 41 1.31 -12.88 -3.42
C MET A 41 0.19 -13.92 -3.19
N PRO A 42 0.45 -15.22 -3.43
CA PRO A 42 -0.58 -16.25 -3.33
C PRO A 42 -1.24 -16.34 -1.95
N ASP A 43 -0.45 -16.17 -0.88
CA ASP A 43 -0.95 -16.23 0.50
C ASP A 43 -1.97 -15.12 0.78
N ARG A 44 -1.72 -13.93 0.24
CA ARG A 44 -2.66 -12.79 0.33
C ARG A 44 -3.74 -12.83 -0.74
N GLY A 45 -3.60 -13.68 -1.75
CA GLY A 45 -4.52 -13.79 -2.87
C GLY A 45 -4.50 -12.56 -3.77
N LEU A 46 -3.31 -11.98 -4.01
CA LEU A 46 -3.15 -10.73 -4.76
C LEU A 46 -2.12 -10.87 -5.89
N LYS A 47 -2.33 -10.12 -6.97
CA LYS A 47 -1.35 -9.86 -8.02
C LYS A 47 -1.19 -8.35 -8.19
N ILE A 48 0.04 -7.87 -8.20
CA ILE A 48 0.36 -6.45 -8.11
C ILE A 48 1.29 -6.09 -9.26
N ALA A 49 0.96 -5.06 -10.02
CA ALA A 49 1.88 -4.44 -10.97
C ALA A 49 2.37 -3.09 -10.42
N PHE A 50 3.66 -2.83 -10.56
CA PHE A 50 4.29 -1.61 -10.05
C PHE A 50 4.57 -0.64 -11.21
N ILE A 51 4.17 0.62 -11.03
CA ILE A 51 4.38 1.69 -12.00
C ILE A 51 5.17 2.80 -11.30
N PRO A 52 6.45 3.01 -11.64
CA PRO A 52 7.24 4.09 -11.07
C PRO A 52 6.72 5.48 -11.45
N VAL A 53 6.63 6.39 -10.47
CA VAL A 53 6.25 7.79 -10.64
C VAL A 53 7.11 8.68 -9.75
N GLY A 54 8.21 9.20 -10.30
CA GLY A 54 9.17 9.99 -9.53
C GLY A 54 9.82 9.15 -8.43
N GLU A 55 9.66 9.56 -7.17
CA GLU A 55 10.18 8.84 -5.99
C GLU A 55 9.15 7.87 -5.38
N SER A 56 7.95 7.77 -5.97
CA SER A 56 6.84 6.95 -5.50
C SER A 56 6.47 5.87 -6.52
N LEU A 57 5.62 4.93 -6.10
CA LEU A 57 5.00 3.94 -6.98
C LEU A 57 3.48 4.09 -7.04
N ILE A 58 2.90 3.70 -8.17
CA ILE A 58 1.50 3.29 -8.24
C ILE A 58 1.48 1.76 -8.26
N GLU A 59 0.71 1.17 -7.35
CA GLU A 59 0.47 -0.27 -7.32
C GLU A 59 -0.92 -0.57 -7.88
N LEU A 60 -0.99 -1.30 -8.99
CA LEU A 60 -2.26 -1.85 -9.49
C LEU A 60 -2.46 -3.21 -8.85
N ILE A 61 -3.47 -3.32 -7.98
CA ILE A 61 -3.69 -4.48 -7.12
C ILE A 61 -4.95 -5.21 -7.58
N ALA A 62 -4.77 -6.41 -8.13
CA ALA A 62 -5.86 -7.29 -8.52
C ALA A 62 -5.99 -8.48 -7.57
N PRO A 63 -7.23 -8.90 -7.24
CA PRO A 63 -7.44 -10.13 -6.49
C PRO A 63 -7.17 -11.36 -7.36
N LEU A 64 -6.62 -12.42 -6.77
CA LEU A 64 -6.49 -13.75 -7.38
C LEU A 64 -7.64 -14.69 -7.00
N ARG A 65 -8.45 -14.30 -6.00
CA ARG A 65 -9.57 -15.08 -5.49
C ARG A 65 -10.64 -14.17 -4.88
N ASP A 66 -11.88 -14.63 -4.85
CA ASP A 66 -13.03 -13.81 -4.48
C ASP A 66 -13.09 -13.43 -2.98
N ASP A 67 -12.31 -14.09 -2.12
CA ASP A 67 -12.35 -13.87 -0.66
C ASP A 67 -11.23 -12.97 -0.11
N SER A 68 -10.41 -12.38 -0.99
CA SER A 68 -9.31 -11.48 -0.60
C SER A 68 -9.82 -10.14 -0.04
N GLU A 69 -8.95 -9.41 0.67
CA GLU A 69 -9.30 -8.06 1.18
C GLU A 69 -9.63 -7.08 0.04
N VAL A 70 -8.92 -7.19 -1.08
CA VAL A 70 -9.14 -6.36 -2.27
C VAL A 70 -10.46 -6.73 -2.96
N SER A 71 -10.82 -8.01 -3.00
CA SER A 71 -12.13 -8.46 -3.51
C SER A 71 -13.26 -7.81 -2.73
N ARG A 72 -13.17 -7.82 -1.39
CA ARG A 72 -14.15 -7.16 -0.51
C ARG A 72 -14.19 -5.65 -0.66
N PHE A 73 -13.05 -5.01 -0.97
CA PHE A 73 -13.01 -3.59 -1.29
C PHE A 73 -13.76 -3.31 -2.60
N LEU A 74 -13.44 -4.06 -3.66
CA LEU A 74 -14.04 -3.92 -4.98
C LEU A 74 -15.56 -4.15 -4.94
N GLU A 75 -16.05 -5.15 -4.22
CA GLU A 75 -17.49 -5.39 -4.05
C GLU A 75 -18.22 -4.19 -3.41
N LYS A 76 -17.57 -3.52 -2.45
CA LYS A 76 -18.18 -2.43 -1.68
C LYS A 76 -18.04 -1.07 -2.33
N ARG A 77 -16.95 -0.85 -3.07
CA ARG A 77 -16.52 0.48 -3.54
C ARG A 77 -16.28 0.57 -5.04
N GLY A 78 -16.16 -0.56 -5.72
CA GLY A 78 -15.66 -0.64 -7.09
C GLY A 78 -14.15 -0.40 -7.17
N PRO A 79 -13.59 -0.42 -8.40
CA PRO A 79 -12.19 -0.08 -8.66
C PRO A 79 -11.87 1.36 -8.22
N GLY A 80 -10.65 1.58 -7.72
CA GLY A 80 -10.20 2.90 -7.30
C GLY A 80 -9.05 2.88 -6.30
N VAL A 81 -8.68 4.06 -5.79
CA VAL A 81 -7.63 4.19 -4.78
C VAL A 81 -8.03 3.42 -3.52
N HIS A 82 -7.23 2.41 -3.19
CA HIS A 82 -7.41 1.51 -2.05
C HIS A 82 -6.78 2.08 -0.79
N HIS A 83 -5.53 2.55 -0.89
CA HIS A 83 -4.75 3.05 0.22
C HIS A 83 -3.65 4.02 -0.24
N ILE A 84 -3.11 4.77 0.72
CA ILE A 84 -1.89 5.57 0.55
C ILE A 84 -0.86 5.00 1.51
N CYS A 85 0.37 4.81 1.03
CA CYS A 85 1.50 4.36 1.83
C CYS A 85 2.50 5.48 2.08
N LEU A 86 2.90 5.65 3.34
CA LEU A 86 3.87 6.65 3.78
C LEU A 86 5.10 5.97 4.38
N ALA A 87 6.27 6.35 3.90
CA ALA A 87 7.53 5.87 4.43
C ALA A 87 7.83 6.48 5.81
N VAL A 88 8.31 5.67 6.74
CA VAL A 88 8.70 6.04 8.11
C VAL A 88 10.05 5.41 8.49
N ASP A 89 10.77 6.02 9.42
CA ASP A 89 12.11 5.54 9.81
C ASP A 89 12.09 4.30 10.72
N ASP A 90 11.10 4.23 11.62
CA ASP A 90 10.91 3.13 12.57
C ASP A 90 9.41 2.85 12.69
N ILE A 91 8.94 1.82 12.00
CA ILE A 91 7.52 1.48 11.94
C ILE A 91 7.01 0.99 13.30
N GLN A 92 7.81 0.25 14.06
CA GLN A 92 7.37 -0.28 15.35
C GLN A 92 7.18 0.85 16.36
N ALA A 93 8.13 1.78 16.43
CA ALA A 93 8.02 2.97 17.27
C ALA A 93 6.82 3.85 16.87
N ARG A 94 6.53 3.97 15.57
CA ARG A 94 5.34 4.70 15.09
C ARG A 94 4.04 4.02 15.48
N LEU A 95 3.93 2.70 15.34
CA LEU A 95 2.76 1.93 15.75
C LEU A 95 2.52 2.04 17.26
N ASP A 96 3.56 1.92 18.07
CA ASP A 96 3.45 2.05 19.54
C ASP A 96 3.03 3.46 19.95
N LEU A 97 3.59 4.49 19.31
CA LEU A 97 3.17 5.88 19.51
C LEU A 97 1.69 6.06 19.15
N TYR A 98 1.23 5.58 18.00
CA TYR A 98 -0.15 5.72 17.58
C TYR A 98 -1.12 4.95 18.48
N ARG A 99 -0.73 3.75 18.92
CA ARG A 99 -1.49 2.96 19.91
C ARG A 99 -1.62 3.72 21.23
N SER A 100 -0.54 4.30 21.75
CA SER A 100 -0.57 5.07 23.00
C SER A 100 -1.47 6.32 22.92
N ARG A 101 -1.68 6.83 21.69
CA ARG A 101 -2.60 7.95 21.40
C ARG A 101 -4.05 7.51 21.15
N GLY A 102 -4.36 6.21 21.29
CA GLY A 102 -5.70 5.67 21.08
C GLY A 102 -6.10 5.56 19.61
N LEU A 103 -5.16 5.66 18.67
CA LEU A 103 -5.45 5.47 17.25
C LEU A 103 -5.63 3.98 16.95
N ARG A 104 -6.67 3.67 16.17
CA ARG A 104 -6.99 2.30 15.79
C ARG A 104 -6.05 1.82 14.67
N LEU A 105 -5.30 0.77 14.97
CA LEU A 105 -4.47 0.05 14.00
C LEU A 105 -5.28 -1.10 13.37
N VAL A 106 -4.88 -1.54 12.17
CA VAL A 106 -5.37 -2.78 11.55
C VAL A 106 -4.55 -3.96 12.07
N ASN A 107 -3.23 -3.82 12.07
CA ASN A 107 -2.28 -4.78 12.62
C ASN A 107 -1.33 -4.11 13.62
N ASP A 108 -1.06 -4.82 14.72
CA ASP A 108 -0.24 -4.31 15.83
C ASP A 108 1.27 -4.47 15.62
N THR A 109 1.65 -5.37 14.73
CA THR A 109 3.04 -5.67 14.37
C THR A 109 3.20 -5.61 12.86
N PRO A 110 4.33 -5.08 12.34
CA PRO A 110 4.62 -5.06 10.92
C PRO A 110 4.60 -6.47 10.28
N SER A 111 4.27 -6.53 9.00
CA SER A 111 4.37 -7.72 8.14
C SER A 111 5.19 -7.37 6.91
N ILE A 112 5.67 -8.35 6.14
CA ILE A 112 6.39 -8.07 4.90
C ILE A 112 5.41 -7.77 3.76
N GLY A 113 5.57 -6.59 3.15
CA GLY A 113 4.79 -6.09 2.02
C GLY A 113 5.26 -6.66 0.67
N ALA A 114 4.62 -6.22 -0.42
CA ALA A 114 4.88 -6.72 -1.76
C ALA A 114 6.29 -6.36 -2.27
N GLU A 115 6.81 -5.22 -1.84
CA GLU A 115 8.17 -4.73 -2.13
C GLU A 115 9.25 -5.34 -1.20
N GLY A 116 8.88 -6.25 -0.30
CA GLY A 116 9.83 -6.88 0.64
C GLY A 116 10.16 -6.06 1.89
N TYR A 117 9.57 -4.87 2.05
CA TYR A 117 9.72 -4.02 3.24
C TYR A 117 8.69 -4.32 4.33
N PRO A 118 9.00 -4.05 5.61
CA PRO A 118 8.02 -4.07 6.70
C PRO A 118 6.92 -3.03 6.48
N VAL A 119 5.66 -3.47 6.61
CA VAL A 119 4.46 -2.64 6.45
C VAL A 119 3.42 -2.89 7.53
N ALA A 120 2.63 -1.86 7.84
CA ALA A 120 1.49 -1.94 8.73
C ALA A 120 0.42 -0.89 8.40
N PHE A 121 -0.84 -1.20 8.71
CA PHE A 121 -1.97 -0.38 8.32
C PHE A 121 -2.64 0.29 9.52
N MET A 122 -3.00 1.55 9.36
CA MET A 122 -3.91 2.28 10.26
C MET A 122 -5.34 2.16 9.75
N HIS A 123 -6.26 1.89 10.66
CA HIS A 123 -7.66 1.68 10.30
C HIS A 123 -8.28 3.01 9.82
N PRO A 124 -9.12 3.05 8.75
CA PRO A 124 -9.70 4.28 8.21
C PRO A 124 -10.38 5.21 9.24
N LYS A 125 -11.00 4.64 10.28
CA LYS A 125 -11.56 5.39 11.44
C LYS A 125 -10.54 6.26 12.19
N ALA A 126 -9.26 5.92 12.15
CA ALA A 126 -8.19 6.68 12.81
C ALA A 126 -7.66 7.84 11.94
N THR A 127 -7.95 7.83 10.65
CA THR A 127 -7.29 8.64 9.62
C THR A 127 -8.30 9.44 8.77
N GLY A 128 -9.55 9.52 9.21
CA GLY A 128 -10.59 10.30 8.50
C GLY A 128 -11.13 9.61 7.24
N GLY A 129 -11.04 8.29 7.14
CA GLY A 129 -11.61 7.50 6.05
C GLY A 129 -10.59 6.89 5.08
N ILE A 130 -9.30 7.18 5.26
CA ILE A 130 -8.23 6.68 4.39
C ILE A 130 -7.58 5.45 5.01
N LEU A 131 -7.51 4.33 4.29
CA LEU A 131 -6.64 3.24 4.71
C LEU A 131 -5.19 3.71 4.50
N LEU A 132 -4.48 3.93 5.61
CA LEU A 132 -3.10 4.42 5.58
C LEU A 132 -2.15 3.26 5.86
N GLU A 133 -1.24 3.01 4.94
CA GLU A 133 -0.13 2.09 5.14
C GLU A 133 1.11 2.88 5.60
N LEU A 134 1.85 2.29 6.52
CA LEU A 134 3.18 2.73 6.92
C LEU A 134 4.17 1.70 6.40
N LEU A 135 5.27 2.16 5.84
CA LEU A 135 6.34 1.33 5.32
C LEU A 135 7.68 1.79 5.89
N GLU A 136 8.52 0.85 6.31
CA GLU A 136 9.90 1.14 6.70
C GLU A 136 10.85 0.67 5.60
N GLU A 137 11.38 1.62 4.83
CA GLU A 137 12.44 1.31 3.87
C GLU A 137 13.71 1.00 4.66
N ARG A 138 14.31 -0.16 4.43
CA ARG A 138 15.65 -0.40 4.99
C ARG A 138 16.61 0.54 4.29
N SER A 139 17.23 1.44 5.05
CA SER A 139 18.35 2.22 4.54
C SER A 139 19.45 1.24 4.11
N GLU A 140 19.81 1.24 2.83
CA GLU A 140 21.09 0.65 2.44
C GLU A 140 22.17 1.51 3.11
N GLY A 141 22.93 0.88 4.00
CA GLY A 141 24.08 1.49 4.68
C GLY A 141 25.27 1.66 3.74
#